data_AF-A0A2B7Z0K6-F1
#
_entry.id   AF-A0A2B7Z0K6-F1
#
_cell.length_a   1.000
_cell.length_b   1.000
_cell.length_c   1.000
_cell.angle_alpha   90.00
_cell.angle_beta   90.00
_cell.angle_gamma   90.00
#
_symmetry.space_group_name_H-M   'P 1'
#
loop_
_entity.id
_entity.type
_entity.pdbx_description
1 polymer ?
#
loop_
_entity_poly.entity_id
_entity_poly.type
_entity_poly.pdbx_seq_one_letter_code
_entity_poly.pdbx_strand_id
1 'polypeptide(L)'
;MPSSPTPAPPPIFLLKTKSTPHDNYEEYFSSNNSTSYTYKYTPTFVPVLEHHFRTENLAKVRDLFVEGKIGEKYGGLIFTSQRAVEGFSRMVREDVGESIASAASKSLSLYAVGPATYRSLNTLRTTHLPHSTIHGEECGTGEKLAGVILAHYNSLHNTAQKQKRPLLFLIGETHRDIIPRTLTSALLPPEQRIDLDPLILYATDVMPGFQESFSKALVDARRERNNKDNPNPEAGKHEKMWVVVFSPTGCESMLRALDLISDTTTNNNNNNISDDGTVVARKQDDAEKRDCYIATIGPTTRDHLRERFGVEPDVCAEIPSPEGVGSGIEEFMRRGERGCVTA
;
A
#
# COMPACT_ATOMS: atom_id res chain seq x y z
N MET A 1 -15.87 31.07 -37.01
CA MET A 1 -16.88 30.46 -36.13
C MET A 1 -16.33 30.43 -34.72
N PRO A 2 -17.06 30.87 -33.69
CA PRO A 2 -16.59 30.71 -32.32
C PRO A 2 -16.60 29.21 -31.99
N SER A 3 -15.47 28.70 -31.52
CA SER A 3 -15.31 27.34 -31.01
C SER A 3 -16.30 27.10 -29.87
N SER A 4 -17.14 26.08 -29.99
CA SER A 4 -17.98 25.59 -28.90
C SER A 4 -17.13 25.31 -27.67
N PRO A 5 -17.54 25.72 -26.45
CA PRO A 5 -16.77 25.48 -25.24
C PRO A 5 -16.61 23.97 -25.02
N THR A 6 -15.36 23.54 -24.83
CA THR A 6 -15.01 22.16 -24.49
C THR A 6 -15.64 21.80 -23.12
N PRO A 7 -16.27 20.62 -22.96
CA PRO A 7 -16.77 20.19 -21.66
C PRO A 7 -15.65 20.19 -20.63
N ALA A 8 -16.01 20.47 -19.37
CA ALA A 8 -15.06 20.32 -18.27
C ALA A 8 -14.64 18.84 -18.15
N PRO A 9 -13.33 18.53 -17.99
CA PRO A 9 -12.84 17.17 -17.80
C PRO A 9 -13.56 16.42 -16.66
N PRO A 10 -13.91 15.13 -16.84
CA PRO A 10 -14.53 14.34 -15.79
C PRO A 10 -13.61 14.20 -14.57
N PRO A 11 -14.15 14.24 -13.34
CA PRO A 11 -13.38 13.96 -12.13
C PRO A 11 -12.90 12.51 -12.08
N ILE A 12 -11.64 12.32 -11.67
CA ILE A 12 -11.07 11.00 -11.34
C ILE A 12 -10.45 11.03 -9.94
N PHE A 13 -11.01 10.26 -9.01
CA PHE A 13 -10.51 10.13 -7.66
C PHE A 13 -9.48 9.01 -7.60
N LEU A 14 -8.25 9.35 -7.23
CA LEU A 14 -7.16 8.41 -7.05
C LEU A 14 -7.02 8.09 -5.57
N LEU A 15 -7.48 6.90 -5.17
CA LEU A 15 -7.46 6.45 -3.77
C LEU A 15 -6.06 5.94 -3.38
N LYS A 16 -5.10 6.87 -3.39
CA LYS A 16 -3.70 6.69 -3.00
C LYS A 16 -3.13 8.00 -2.49
N THR A 17 -2.04 7.91 -1.72
CA THR A 17 -1.22 9.08 -1.41
C THR A 17 -0.49 9.56 -2.66
N LYS A 18 -0.54 10.86 -2.95
CA LYS A 18 0.18 11.48 -4.08
C LYS A 18 1.69 11.29 -3.90
N SER A 19 2.35 10.77 -4.94
CA SER A 19 3.81 10.67 -4.98
C SER A 19 4.46 12.05 -5.12
N THR A 20 5.63 12.24 -4.52
CA THR A 20 6.42 13.48 -4.60
C THR A 20 7.84 13.20 -5.06
N PRO A 21 8.48 14.08 -5.87
CA PRO A 21 7.96 15.37 -6.34
C PRO A 21 6.97 15.29 -7.52
N HIS A 22 6.91 14.14 -8.21
CA HIS A 22 6.04 13.92 -9.36
C HIS A 22 5.18 12.66 -9.15
N ASP A 23 3.97 12.66 -9.69
CA ASP A 23 3.07 11.50 -9.69
C ASP A 23 2.64 11.17 -11.12
N ASN A 24 3.06 10.00 -11.60
CA ASN A 24 2.79 9.56 -12.97
C ASN A 24 1.29 9.41 -13.27
N TYR A 25 0.42 9.18 -12.28
CA TYR A 25 -1.03 9.12 -12.49
C TYR A 25 -1.61 10.52 -12.70
N GLU A 26 -1.11 11.52 -11.97
CA GLU A 26 -1.50 12.91 -12.20
C GLU A 26 -1.09 13.37 -13.59
N GLU A 27 0.17 13.12 -13.97
CA GLU A 27 0.69 13.47 -15.29
C GLU A 27 -0.12 12.78 -16.40
N TYR A 28 -0.37 11.47 -16.26
CA TYR A 28 -1.12 10.70 -17.25
C TYR A 28 -2.57 11.21 -17.40
N PHE A 29 -3.34 11.29 -16.32
CA PHE A 29 -4.76 11.66 -16.38
C PHE A 29 -5.01 13.14 -16.65
N SER A 30 -4.03 14.02 -16.38
CA SER A 30 -4.12 15.45 -16.69
C SER A 30 -3.67 15.79 -18.12
N SER A 31 -2.98 14.88 -18.82
CA SER A 31 -2.42 15.12 -20.15
C SER A 31 -3.38 14.74 -21.27
N ASN A 32 -3.25 15.40 -22.43
CA ASN A 32 -3.98 15.04 -23.65
C ASN A 32 -3.31 13.88 -24.43
N ASN A 33 -2.56 12.99 -23.76
CA ASN A 33 -1.59 12.12 -24.43
C ASN A 33 -2.12 10.75 -24.92
N SER A 34 -3.42 10.46 -24.82
CA SER A 34 -3.97 9.21 -25.38
C SER A 34 -4.22 9.33 -26.88
N THR A 35 -3.62 8.43 -27.65
CA THR A 35 -3.60 8.42 -29.12
C THR A 35 -4.84 7.77 -29.76
N SER A 36 -5.93 7.52 -29.02
CA SER A 36 -7.17 7.06 -29.65
C SER A 36 -8.48 7.59 -29.06
N TYR A 37 -8.53 8.09 -27.82
CA TYR A 37 -9.72 8.76 -27.28
C TYR A 37 -9.35 9.93 -26.35
N THR A 38 -10.03 11.05 -26.57
CA THR A 38 -9.70 12.40 -26.11
C THR A 38 -10.26 12.73 -24.71
N TYR A 39 -9.98 11.93 -23.68
CA TYR A 39 -10.46 12.24 -22.33
C TYR A 39 -9.33 12.68 -21.41
N LYS A 40 -9.18 14.00 -21.29
CA LYS A 40 -8.52 14.61 -20.15
C LYS A 40 -9.40 14.40 -18.92
N TYR A 41 -8.82 14.14 -17.75
CA TYR A 41 -9.53 14.06 -16.48
C TYR A 41 -9.02 15.12 -15.50
N THR A 42 -9.77 15.32 -14.41
CA THR A 42 -9.36 16.13 -13.26
C THR A 42 -8.99 15.20 -12.09
N PRO A 43 -7.70 14.86 -11.89
CA PRO A 43 -7.29 13.95 -10.83
C PRO A 43 -7.37 14.59 -9.45
N THR A 44 -7.98 13.88 -8.50
CA THR A 44 -8.03 14.25 -7.09
C THR A 44 -7.48 13.09 -6.26
N PHE A 45 -6.40 13.32 -5.52
CA PHE A 45 -5.80 12.31 -4.65
C PHE A 45 -6.51 12.30 -3.30
N VAL A 46 -6.97 11.12 -2.89
CA VAL A 46 -7.57 10.91 -1.57
C VAL A 46 -6.74 9.83 -0.87
N PRO A 47 -5.85 10.22 0.08
CA PRO A 47 -5.00 9.28 0.78
C PRO A 47 -5.82 8.26 1.59
N VAL A 48 -5.52 6.97 1.40
CA VAL A 48 -6.24 5.86 2.04
C VAL A 48 -5.47 5.28 3.19
N LEU A 49 -4.14 5.27 3.10
CA LEU A 49 -3.28 4.56 4.03
C LEU A 49 -2.50 5.54 4.88
N GLU A 50 -2.35 5.20 6.14
CA GLU A 50 -1.35 5.79 7.00
C GLU A 50 -0.51 4.71 7.69
N HIS A 51 0.69 5.10 8.10
CA HIS A 51 1.64 4.22 8.75
C HIS A 51 1.92 4.72 10.17
N HIS A 52 1.73 3.86 11.15
CA HIS A 52 2.00 4.15 12.56
C HIS A 52 3.17 3.34 13.04
N PHE A 53 4.19 4.01 13.56
CA PHE A 53 5.27 3.33 14.26
C PHE A 53 4.80 2.83 15.64
N ARG A 54 5.10 1.58 15.95
CA ARG A 54 4.89 0.97 17.27
C ARG A 54 5.99 1.49 18.20
N THR A 55 5.78 2.67 18.79
CA THR A 55 6.75 3.38 19.64
C THR A 55 7.28 2.52 20.79
N GLU A 56 6.43 1.71 21.43
CA GLU A 56 6.83 0.77 22.48
C GLU A 56 7.83 -0.27 21.99
N ASN A 57 7.65 -0.79 20.77
CA ASN A 57 8.56 -1.79 20.21
C ASN A 57 9.86 -1.14 19.74
N LEU A 58 9.80 0.08 19.18
CA LEU A 58 11.00 0.86 18.90
C LEU A 58 11.79 1.16 20.19
N ALA A 59 11.10 1.47 21.29
CA ALA A 59 11.72 1.68 22.60
C ALA A 59 12.42 0.41 23.11
N LYS A 60 11.82 -0.78 22.96
CA LYS A 60 12.49 -2.05 23.28
C LYS A 60 13.80 -2.23 22.49
N VAL A 61 13.81 -1.86 21.21
CA VAL A 61 15.04 -1.91 20.39
C VAL A 61 16.04 -0.86 20.86
N ARG A 62 15.61 0.37 21.12
CA ARG A 62 16.46 1.43 21.69
C ARG A 62 17.14 0.97 22.96
N ASP A 63 16.39 0.39 23.89
CA ASP A 63 16.90 -0.04 25.20
C ASP A 63 17.98 -1.12 25.04
N LEU A 64 17.82 -2.03 24.07
CA LEU A 64 18.88 -3.00 23.72
C LEU A 64 20.16 -2.34 23.21
N PHE A 65 20.06 -1.23 22.48
CA PHE A 65 21.23 -0.45 22.05
C PHE A 65 21.87 0.27 23.23
N VAL A 66 21.08 1.00 24.02
CA VAL A 66 21.55 1.81 25.15
C VAL A 66 22.19 0.95 26.23
N GLU A 67 21.63 -0.23 26.51
CA GLU A 67 22.18 -1.19 27.47
C GLU A 67 23.37 -1.99 26.91
N GLY A 68 23.74 -1.82 25.64
CA GLY A 68 24.81 -2.59 24.98
C GLY A 68 24.46 -4.06 24.69
N LYS A 69 23.21 -4.47 24.92
CA LYS A 69 22.75 -5.87 24.82
C LYS A 69 22.36 -6.31 23.41
N ILE A 70 22.19 -5.39 22.46
CA ILE A 70 21.73 -5.72 21.11
C ILE A 70 22.65 -6.76 20.45
N GLY A 71 23.97 -6.53 20.53
CA GLY A 71 24.99 -7.41 19.99
C GLY A 71 25.28 -8.63 20.84
N GLU A 72 24.81 -8.68 22.08
CA GLU A 72 24.90 -9.85 22.97
C GLU A 72 23.76 -10.82 22.71
N LYS A 73 22.53 -10.28 22.57
CA LYS A 73 21.30 -11.04 22.40
C LYS A 73 21.08 -11.50 20.96
N TYR A 74 21.40 -10.67 19.97
CA TYR A 74 21.10 -10.96 18.57
C TYR A 74 22.35 -11.10 17.70
N GLY A 75 22.29 -12.00 16.73
CA GLY A 75 23.34 -12.16 15.71
C GLY A 75 23.24 -11.17 14.56
N GLY A 76 22.10 -10.49 14.42
CA GLY A 76 21.83 -9.56 13.33
C GLY A 76 20.38 -9.12 13.30
N LEU A 77 20.11 -8.18 12.39
CA LEU A 77 18.80 -7.55 12.19
C LEU A 77 18.31 -7.81 10.78
N ILE A 78 17.03 -8.18 10.63
CA ILE A 78 16.40 -8.41 9.33
C ILE A 78 15.34 -7.34 9.08
N PHE A 79 15.34 -6.76 7.88
CA PHE A 79 14.38 -5.76 7.42
C PHE A 79 13.77 -6.18 6.07
N THR A 80 12.44 -6.23 6.00
CA THR A 80 11.72 -6.53 4.75
C THR A 80 10.94 -5.34 4.20
N SER A 81 11.01 -4.19 4.87
CA SER A 81 10.27 -2.98 4.52
C SER A 81 11.11 -1.73 4.74
N GLN A 82 11.06 -0.81 3.77
CA GLN A 82 11.62 0.54 3.92
C GLN A 82 11.02 1.27 5.12
N ARG A 83 9.74 1.07 5.44
CA ARG A 83 9.09 1.72 6.59
C ARG A 83 9.68 1.24 7.91
N ALA A 84 9.97 -0.04 8.04
CA ALA A 84 10.67 -0.56 9.24
C ALA A 84 12.06 0.08 9.39
N VAL A 85 12.79 0.26 8.28
CA VAL A 85 14.09 0.95 8.28
C VAL A 85 13.94 2.42 8.68
N GLU A 86 12.91 3.13 8.25
CA GLU A 86 12.68 4.52 8.62
C GLU A 86 12.44 4.70 10.12
N GLY A 87 11.51 3.92 10.69
CA GLY A 87 11.22 3.96 12.12
C GLY A 87 12.46 3.61 12.96
N PHE A 88 13.20 2.58 12.53
CA PHE A 88 14.48 2.20 13.15
C PHE A 88 15.54 3.30 13.02
N SER A 89 15.70 3.89 11.84
CA SER A 89 16.67 4.96 11.58
C SER A 89 16.40 6.18 12.43
N ARG A 90 15.12 6.54 12.57
CA ARG A 90 14.69 7.65 13.43
C ARG A 90 15.09 7.38 14.89
N MET A 91 14.74 6.21 15.41
CA MET A 91 15.10 5.82 16.79
C MET A 91 16.63 5.83 17.01
N VAL A 92 17.42 5.30 16.07
CA VAL A 92 18.90 5.31 16.20
C VAL A 92 19.46 6.74 16.21
N ARG A 93 18.92 7.63 15.38
CA ARG A 93 19.38 9.03 15.26
C ARG A 93 18.96 9.89 16.44
N GLU A 94 17.71 9.75 16.89
CA GLU A 94 17.10 10.64 17.87
C GLU A 94 17.32 10.14 19.31
N ASP A 95 17.34 8.82 19.54
CA ASP A 95 17.20 8.25 20.89
C ASP A 95 18.42 7.44 21.39
N VAL A 96 19.25 6.89 20.51
CA VAL A 96 20.38 6.02 20.90
C VAL A 96 21.69 6.79 21.08
N GLY A 97 21.92 7.82 20.25
CA GLY A 97 23.18 8.55 20.20
C GLY A 97 24.27 7.86 19.38
N GLU A 98 25.11 8.65 18.73
CA GLU A 98 26.07 8.18 17.72
C GLU A 98 27.14 7.22 18.28
N SER A 99 27.66 7.49 19.48
CA SER A 99 28.72 6.68 20.09
C SER A 99 28.23 5.26 20.43
N ILE A 100 27.02 5.16 20.99
CA ILE A 100 26.37 3.89 21.34
C ILE A 100 26.03 3.10 20.08
N ALA A 101 25.43 3.75 19.08
CA ALA A 101 25.10 3.12 17.80
C ALA A 101 26.37 2.59 17.09
N SER A 102 27.43 3.40 17.05
CA SER A 102 28.71 3.02 16.46
C SER A 102 29.32 1.82 17.19
N ALA A 103 29.33 1.82 18.53
CA ALA A 103 29.82 0.70 19.32
C ALA A 103 29.03 -0.59 19.05
N ALA A 104 27.70 -0.52 19.05
CA ALA A 104 26.82 -1.66 18.79
C ALA A 104 27.03 -2.26 17.38
N SER A 105 27.35 -1.41 16.39
CA SER A 105 27.51 -1.84 14.99
C SER A 105 28.61 -2.88 14.76
N LYS A 106 29.61 -2.98 15.64
CA LYS A 106 30.74 -3.92 15.53
C LYS A 106 30.32 -5.39 15.56
N SER A 107 29.16 -5.69 16.14
CA SER A 107 28.63 -7.04 16.30
C SER A 107 27.39 -7.33 15.46
N LEU A 108 26.99 -6.40 14.58
CA LEU A 108 25.72 -6.50 13.86
C LEU A 108 25.91 -6.86 12.38
N SER A 109 25.18 -7.88 11.95
CA SER A 109 24.89 -8.14 10.54
C SER A 109 23.50 -7.63 10.21
N LEU A 110 23.37 -6.87 9.13
CA LEU A 110 22.12 -6.31 8.64
C LEU A 110 21.67 -7.06 7.38
N TYR A 111 20.39 -7.41 7.30
CA TYR A 111 19.81 -8.10 6.16
C TYR A 111 18.60 -7.32 5.65
N ALA A 112 18.54 -7.04 4.35
CA ALA A 112 17.48 -6.26 3.73
C ALA A 112 16.86 -6.97 2.52
N VAL A 113 15.53 -6.94 2.37
CA VAL A 113 14.86 -7.41 1.15
C VAL A 113 14.83 -6.28 0.11
N GLY A 114 15.65 -6.46 -0.91
CA GLY A 114 15.57 -5.77 -2.19
C GLY A 114 16.25 -4.40 -2.19
N PRO A 115 16.47 -3.82 -3.39
CA PRO A 115 17.33 -2.65 -3.54
C PRO A 115 16.84 -1.42 -2.77
N ALA A 116 15.53 -1.23 -2.65
CA ALA A 116 14.98 -0.06 -1.99
C ALA A 116 15.18 -0.08 -0.46
N THR A 117 14.88 -1.22 0.17
CA THR A 117 15.12 -1.43 1.61
C THR A 117 16.62 -1.37 1.93
N TYR A 118 17.43 -2.02 1.09
CA TYR A 118 18.89 -2.02 1.24
C TYR A 118 19.48 -0.61 1.19
N ARG A 119 19.09 0.21 0.19
CA ARG A 119 19.57 1.59 0.08
C ARG A 119 19.23 2.42 1.31
N SER A 120 17.98 2.37 1.77
CA SER A 120 17.54 3.09 2.97
C SER A 120 18.37 2.68 4.20
N LEU A 121 18.59 1.37 4.37
CA LEU A 121 19.35 0.85 5.51
C LEU A 121 20.84 1.17 5.40
N ASN A 122 21.41 1.16 4.19
CA ASN A 122 22.80 1.50 3.95
C ASN A 122 23.09 2.97 4.26
N THR A 123 22.14 3.89 4.02
CA THR A 123 22.28 5.30 4.45
C THR A 123 22.42 5.42 5.97
N LEU A 124 21.64 4.66 6.74
CA LEU A 124 21.82 4.61 8.20
C LEU A 124 23.16 3.96 8.56
N ARG A 125 23.52 2.87 7.88
CA ARG A 125 24.76 2.12 8.11
C ARG A 125 25.98 3.01 8.04
N THR A 126 26.14 3.77 6.95
CA THR A 126 27.31 4.60 6.71
C THR A 126 27.44 5.76 7.71
N THR A 127 26.33 6.19 8.30
CA THR A 127 26.29 7.37 9.17
C THR A 127 26.32 7.01 10.67
N HIS A 128 25.64 5.93 11.09
CA HIS A 128 25.45 5.61 12.51
C HIS A 128 25.88 4.19 12.90
N LEU A 129 25.99 3.27 11.93
CA LEU A 129 26.37 1.87 12.18
C LEU A 129 27.60 1.44 11.34
N PRO A 130 28.72 2.19 11.37
CA PRO A 130 29.79 2.10 10.38
C PRO A 130 30.51 0.75 10.35
N HIS A 131 30.47 -0.02 11.43
CA HIS A 131 31.15 -1.32 11.52
C HIS A 131 30.27 -2.51 11.16
N SER A 132 28.98 -2.29 10.88
CA SER A 132 28.05 -3.37 10.53
C SER A 132 28.20 -3.82 9.07
N THR A 133 27.98 -5.10 8.82
CA THR A 133 27.84 -5.63 7.46
C THR A 133 26.39 -5.53 7.01
N ILE A 134 26.15 -5.36 5.71
CA ILE A 134 24.80 -5.34 5.13
C ILE A 134 24.73 -6.29 3.95
N HIS A 135 23.64 -7.05 3.86
CA HIS A 135 23.42 -8.09 2.85
C HIS A 135 22.01 -7.99 2.27
N GLY A 136 21.83 -8.51 1.06
CA GLY A 136 20.50 -8.65 0.45
C GLY A 136 20.09 -7.59 -0.57
N GLU A 137 21.03 -6.78 -1.08
CA GLU A 137 20.75 -5.77 -2.11
C GLU A 137 19.96 -6.33 -3.31
N GLU A 138 20.38 -7.49 -3.82
CA GLU A 138 19.77 -8.18 -4.97
C GLU A 138 18.61 -9.12 -4.57
N CYS A 139 18.26 -9.19 -3.29
CA CYS A 139 17.21 -10.09 -2.79
C CYS A 139 15.83 -9.48 -2.96
N GLY A 140 15.24 -9.56 -4.15
CA GLY A 140 13.90 -9.03 -4.42
C GLY A 140 12.75 -9.73 -3.67
N THR A 141 12.99 -10.84 -2.96
CA THR A 141 11.98 -11.58 -2.19
C THR A 141 12.55 -12.07 -0.87
N GLY A 142 11.67 -12.33 0.11
CA GLY A 142 12.05 -12.92 1.40
C GLY A 142 12.69 -14.30 1.26
N GLU A 143 12.29 -15.10 0.26
CA GLU A 143 12.87 -16.42 0.01
C GLU A 143 14.33 -16.33 -0.40
N LYS A 144 14.66 -15.42 -1.32
CA LYS A 144 16.05 -15.16 -1.72
C LYS A 144 16.88 -14.66 -0.54
N LEU A 145 16.32 -13.75 0.26
CA LEU A 145 17.02 -13.23 1.44
C LEU A 145 17.26 -14.34 2.48
N ALA A 146 16.28 -15.22 2.71
CA ALA A 146 16.42 -16.34 3.63
C ALA A 146 17.57 -17.27 3.23
N GLY A 147 17.72 -17.56 1.92
CA GLY A 147 18.87 -18.29 1.40
C GLY A 147 20.21 -17.61 1.68
N VAL A 148 20.28 -16.28 1.48
CA VAL A 148 21.47 -15.48 1.81
C VAL A 148 21.77 -15.51 3.31
N ILE A 149 20.76 -15.37 4.17
CA ILE A 149 20.91 -15.44 5.63
C ILE A 149 21.42 -16.81 6.06
N LEU A 150 20.85 -17.90 5.54
CA LEU A 150 21.32 -19.27 5.84
C LEU A 150 22.79 -19.46 5.48
N ALA A 151 23.19 -19.05 4.28
CA ALA A 151 24.58 -19.18 3.84
C ALA A 151 25.53 -18.34 4.69
N HIS A 152 25.23 -17.05 4.85
CA HIS A 152 26.09 -16.10 5.56
C HIS A 152 26.16 -16.41 7.06
N TYR A 153 25.02 -16.52 7.75
CA TYR A 153 25.00 -16.67 9.20
C TYR A 153 25.57 -18.02 9.65
N ASN A 154 25.32 -19.10 8.92
CA ASN A 154 25.91 -20.40 9.24
C ASN A 154 27.43 -20.42 9.02
N SER A 155 27.95 -19.69 8.02
CA SER A 155 29.39 -19.58 7.80
C SER A 155 30.14 -18.92 8.96
N LEU A 156 29.49 -17.98 9.66
CA LEU A 156 30.04 -17.30 10.85
C LEU A 156 30.00 -18.19 12.11
N HIS A 157 29.17 -19.22 12.10
CA HIS A 157 28.89 -20.08 13.26
C HIS A 157 29.29 -21.55 13.02
N ASN A 158 30.26 -21.78 12.13
CA ASN A 158 30.67 -23.11 11.68
C ASN A 158 31.44 -23.94 12.75
N THR A 159 31.74 -23.35 13.91
CA THR A 159 32.40 -24.03 15.03
C THR A 159 31.38 -24.51 16.05
N ALA A 160 31.30 -25.83 16.25
CA ALA A 160 30.31 -26.56 17.05
C ALA A 160 30.21 -26.21 18.55
N GLN A 161 30.92 -25.17 19.03
CA GLN A 161 31.07 -24.86 20.45
C GLN A 161 30.25 -23.65 20.92
N LYS A 162 29.61 -22.88 20.03
CA LYS A 162 28.82 -21.70 20.46
C LYS A 162 27.40 -21.77 19.89
N GLN A 163 26.40 -21.74 20.78
CA GLN A 163 25.00 -21.66 20.38
C GLN A 163 24.79 -20.40 19.54
N LYS A 164 24.10 -20.55 18.40
CA LYS A 164 23.74 -19.41 17.55
C LYS A 164 22.80 -18.48 18.30
N ARG A 165 22.98 -17.19 18.07
CA ARG A 165 22.06 -16.18 18.58
C ARG A 165 20.89 -16.04 17.61
N PRO A 166 19.69 -15.72 18.10
CA PRO A 166 18.57 -15.42 17.21
C PRO A 166 18.86 -14.17 16.38
N LEU A 167 18.16 -14.02 15.26
CA LEU A 167 18.11 -12.76 14.52
C LEU A 167 16.84 -11.99 14.90
N LEU A 168 16.98 -10.68 15.14
CA LEU A 168 15.84 -9.81 15.42
C LEU A 168 15.19 -9.43 14.08
N PHE A 169 13.96 -9.86 13.88
CA PHE A 169 13.24 -9.64 12.63
C PHE A 169 12.29 -8.45 12.75
N LEU A 170 12.69 -7.32 12.19
CA LEU A 170 12.01 -6.03 12.29
C LEU A 170 11.01 -5.86 11.13
N ILE A 171 9.72 -5.99 11.42
CA ILE A 171 8.67 -6.16 10.41
C ILE A 171 7.51 -5.18 10.56
N GLY A 172 6.69 -5.07 9.50
CA GLY A 172 5.34 -4.55 9.62
C GLY A 172 4.35 -5.59 10.13
N GLU A 173 3.17 -5.16 10.54
CA GLU A 173 2.09 -6.02 11.05
C GLU A 173 1.57 -7.04 10.01
N THR A 174 1.81 -6.85 8.72
CA THR A 174 1.37 -7.80 7.70
C THR A 174 2.27 -9.04 7.67
N HIS A 175 1.81 -10.15 8.26
CA HIS A 175 2.61 -11.34 8.60
C HIS A 175 2.74 -12.44 7.52
N ARG A 176 2.83 -12.12 6.23
CA ARG A 176 2.99 -13.16 5.17
C ARG A 176 4.44 -13.38 4.72
N ASP A 177 5.41 -13.16 5.60
CA ASP A 177 6.81 -13.35 5.25
C ASP A 177 7.20 -14.84 5.28
N ILE A 178 7.96 -15.24 4.26
CA ILE A 178 8.47 -16.59 4.09
C ILE A 178 9.72 -16.85 4.94
N ILE A 179 10.45 -15.79 5.31
CA ILE A 179 11.72 -15.87 6.02
C ILE A 179 11.63 -16.74 7.28
N PRO A 180 10.66 -16.57 8.20
CA PRO A 180 10.58 -17.40 9.40
C PRO A 180 10.48 -18.88 9.08
N ARG A 181 9.58 -19.24 8.16
CA ARG A 181 9.37 -20.63 7.75
C ARG A 181 10.63 -21.23 7.13
N THR A 182 11.36 -20.46 6.32
CA THR A 182 12.57 -20.93 5.65
C THR A 182 13.74 -21.09 6.64
N LEU A 183 13.95 -20.12 7.54
CA LEU A 183 15.08 -20.14 8.49
C LEU A 183 14.93 -21.16 9.63
N THR A 184 13.70 -21.48 10.04
CA THR A 184 13.39 -22.45 11.11
C THR A 184 12.87 -23.78 10.59
N SER A 185 12.95 -24.03 9.27
CA SER A 185 12.37 -25.23 8.65
C SER A 185 12.89 -26.52 9.28
N ALA A 186 11.98 -27.45 9.57
CA ALA A 186 12.34 -28.79 10.06
C ALA A 186 13.12 -29.62 9.03
N LEU A 187 13.06 -29.23 7.75
CA LEU A 187 13.83 -29.85 6.66
C LEU A 187 15.31 -29.46 6.71
N LEU A 188 15.67 -28.39 7.41
CA LEU A 188 17.07 -28.03 7.62
C LEU A 188 17.68 -28.90 8.74
N PRO A 189 18.96 -29.28 8.63
CA PRO A 189 19.71 -29.85 9.75
C PRO A 189 19.61 -28.95 10.99
N PRO A 190 19.45 -29.51 12.21
CA PRO A 190 19.29 -28.72 13.43
C PRO A 190 20.36 -27.62 13.60
N GLU A 191 21.60 -27.94 13.26
CA GLU A 191 22.75 -27.05 13.30
C GLU A 191 22.76 -25.95 12.24
N GLN A 192 21.89 -26.01 11.21
CA GLN A 192 21.73 -24.98 10.19
C GLN A 192 20.54 -24.07 10.44
N ARG A 193 19.61 -24.46 11.31
CA ARG A 193 18.46 -23.63 11.69
C ARG A 193 18.91 -22.35 12.39
N ILE A 194 18.11 -21.30 12.21
CA ILE A 194 18.36 -19.97 12.75
C ILE A 194 17.07 -19.49 13.41
N ASP A 195 17.12 -19.30 14.72
CA ASP A 195 15.98 -18.77 15.48
C ASP A 195 15.74 -17.29 15.16
N LEU A 196 14.48 -16.87 15.25
CA LEU A 196 14.05 -15.51 14.98
C LEU A 196 13.19 -14.97 16.11
N ASP A 197 13.45 -13.73 16.48
CA ASP A 197 12.56 -12.94 17.33
C ASP A 197 11.85 -11.90 16.44
N PRO A 198 10.58 -12.11 16.03
CA PRO A 198 9.85 -11.13 15.26
C PRO A 198 9.40 -9.95 16.14
N LEU A 199 9.56 -8.73 15.63
CA LEU A 199 9.11 -7.52 16.30
C LEU A 199 8.46 -6.57 15.29
N ILE A 200 7.18 -6.25 15.54
CA ILE A 200 6.39 -5.35 14.70
C ILE A 200 6.81 -3.91 15.01
N LEU A 201 7.41 -3.22 14.05
CA LEU A 201 7.82 -1.82 14.18
C LEU A 201 6.78 -0.85 13.68
N TYR A 202 5.88 -1.26 12.78
CA TYR A 202 4.84 -0.39 12.28
C TYR A 202 3.59 -1.17 11.87
N ALA A 203 2.46 -0.47 11.89
CA ALA A 203 1.20 -0.91 11.32
C ALA A 203 0.84 -0.01 10.13
N THR A 204 0.11 -0.56 9.18
CA THR A 204 -0.51 0.20 8.10
C THR A 204 -2.01 0.09 8.32
N ASP A 205 -2.68 1.23 8.46
CA ASP A 205 -4.11 1.29 8.66
C ASP A 205 -4.77 2.19 7.62
N VAL A 206 -6.10 2.17 7.57
CA VAL A 206 -6.89 3.16 6.86
C VAL A 206 -6.72 4.51 7.54
N MET A 207 -6.45 5.55 6.76
CA MET A 207 -6.30 6.92 7.25
C MET A 207 -7.59 7.38 7.97
N PRO A 208 -7.51 7.86 9.22
CA PRO A 208 -8.59 8.51 9.94
C PRO A 208 -9.11 9.67 9.12
N GLY A 209 -10.43 9.75 8.98
CA GLY A 209 -11.02 10.77 8.13
C GLY A 209 -11.04 10.42 6.65
N PHE A 210 -10.58 9.23 6.23
CA PHE A 210 -10.59 8.84 4.81
C PHE A 210 -12.01 8.87 4.24
N GLN A 211 -12.98 8.26 4.93
CA GLN A 211 -14.37 8.21 4.47
C GLN A 211 -14.95 9.62 4.34
N GLU A 212 -14.71 10.49 5.31
CA GLU A 212 -15.17 11.88 5.34
C GLU A 212 -14.51 12.71 4.24
N SER A 213 -13.20 12.57 4.07
CA SER A 213 -12.42 13.27 3.04
C SER A 213 -12.86 12.85 1.64
N PHE A 214 -13.07 11.56 1.42
CA PHE A 214 -13.56 11.04 0.16
C PHE A 214 -15.00 11.49 -0.11
N SER A 215 -15.88 11.41 0.89
CA SER A 215 -17.27 11.90 0.78
C SER A 215 -17.33 13.38 0.44
N LYS A 216 -16.47 14.20 1.06
CA LYS A 216 -16.33 15.61 0.74
C LYS A 216 -15.88 15.83 -0.70
N ALA A 217 -14.86 15.10 -1.15
CA ALA A 217 -14.36 15.19 -2.52
C ALA A 217 -15.44 14.83 -3.55
N LEU A 218 -16.25 13.79 -3.28
CA LEU A 218 -17.42 13.44 -4.09
C LEU A 218 -18.47 14.56 -4.13
N VAL A 219 -18.81 15.15 -2.97
CA VAL A 219 -19.78 16.25 -2.89
C VAL A 219 -19.31 17.48 -3.66
N ASP A 220 -18.04 17.85 -3.52
CA ASP A 220 -17.47 19.02 -4.20
C ASP A 220 -17.48 18.81 -5.72
N ALA A 221 -17.05 17.64 -6.21
CA ALA A 221 -17.13 17.30 -7.64
C ALA A 221 -18.58 17.27 -8.17
N ARG A 222 -19.53 16.73 -7.39
CA ARG A 222 -20.96 16.75 -7.75
C ARG A 222 -21.50 18.17 -7.87
N ARG A 223 -21.09 19.09 -6.98
CA ARG A 223 -21.48 20.50 -7.02
C ARG A 223 -20.92 21.20 -8.25
N GLU A 224 -19.65 20.96 -8.56
CA GLU A 224 -18.99 21.54 -9.74
C GLU A 224 -19.68 21.10 -11.04
N ARG A 225 -20.03 19.81 -11.18
CA ARG A 225 -20.78 19.31 -12.35
C ARG A 225 -22.18 19.92 -12.46
N ASN A 226 -22.86 20.12 -11.33
CA ASN A 226 -24.23 20.65 -11.30
C ASN A 226 -24.29 22.19 -11.38
N ASN A 227 -23.14 22.88 -11.46
CA ASN A 227 -23.11 24.33 -11.49
C ASN A 227 -23.76 24.88 -12.79
N LYS A 228 -24.82 25.68 -12.61
CA LYS A 228 -25.68 26.19 -13.69
C LYS A 228 -25.03 27.24 -14.59
N ASP A 229 -23.89 27.79 -14.17
CA ASP A 229 -23.10 28.73 -14.96
C ASP A 229 -22.18 28.03 -15.98
N ASN A 230 -22.24 26.70 -16.08
CA ASN A 230 -21.55 25.94 -17.12
C ASN A 230 -22.20 26.24 -18.49
N PRO A 231 -21.46 26.79 -19.48
CA PRO A 231 -22.02 27.22 -20.77
C PRO A 231 -22.61 26.09 -21.62
N ASN A 232 -22.48 24.82 -21.19
CA ASN A 232 -23.12 23.67 -21.84
C ASN A 232 -23.66 22.65 -20.81
N PRO A 233 -24.83 22.90 -20.20
CA PRO A 233 -25.39 22.08 -19.11
C PRO A 233 -25.81 20.66 -19.53
N GLU A 234 -25.89 20.39 -20.84
CA GLU A 234 -26.18 19.07 -21.41
C GLU A 234 -24.92 18.19 -21.49
N ALA A 235 -23.74 18.77 -21.79
CA ALA A 235 -22.50 18.00 -21.94
C ALA A 235 -21.93 17.49 -20.59
N GLY A 236 -22.04 18.28 -19.52
CA GLY A 236 -21.55 17.91 -18.19
C GLY A 236 -22.43 16.89 -17.43
N LYS A 237 -23.66 16.63 -17.91
CA LYS A 237 -24.60 15.69 -17.27
C LYS A 237 -24.28 14.22 -17.56
N HIS A 238 -23.52 13.93 -18.62
CA HIS A 238 -23.31 12.56 -19.11
C HIS A 238 -21.97 11.94 -18.69
N GLU A 239 -21.01 12.73 -18.19
CA GLU A 239 -19.71 12.20 -17.80
C GLU A 239 -19.72 11.78 -16.32
N LYS A 240 -19.81 10.46 -16.12
CA LYS A 240 -19.69 9.81 -14.81
C LYS A 240 -18.28 10.05 -14.24
N MET A 241 -18.20 10.14 -12.92
CA MET A 241 -16.91 10.27 -12.23
C MET A 241 -16.22 8.91 -12.14
N TRP A 242 -14.90 8.89 -11.99
CA TRP A 242 -14.13 7.67 -11.79
C TRP A 242 -13.53 7.59 -10.39
N VAL A 243 -13.54 6.40 -9.80
CA VAL A 243 -12.86 6.09 -8.54
C VAL A 243 -11.85 4.98 -8.81
N VAL A 244 -10.56 5.28 -8.65
CA VAL A 244 -9.47 4.32 -8.87
C VAL A 244 -8.96 3.80 -7.52
N VAL A 245 -9.07 2.49 -7.32
CA VAL A 245 -8.73 1.79 -6.07
C VAL A 245 -7.39 1.06 -6.20
N PHE A 246 -6.42 1.45 -5.36
CA PHE A 246 -5.04 0.97 -5.45
C PHE A 246 -4.73 -0.23 -4.54
N SER A 247 -5.60 -0.55 -3.59
CA SER A 247 -5.43 -1.69 -2.70
C SER A 247 -6.76 -2.14 -2.08
N PRO A 248 -6.86 -3.38 -1.57
CA PRO A 248 -8.00 -3.83 -0.76
C PRO A 248 -8.30 -2.93 0.44
N THR A 249 -7.26 -2.37 1.06
CA THR A 249 -7.40 -1.49 2.21
C THR A 249 -8.15 -0.22 1.81
N GLY A 250 -9.19 0.14 2.59
CA GLY A 250 -10.08 1.28 2.32
C GLY A 250 -11.27 0.99 1.40
N CYS A 251 -11.39 -0.21 0.83
CA CYS A 251 -12.56 -0.59 0.02
C CYS A 251 -13.87 -0.42 0.78
N GLU A 252 -13.95 -0.86 2.04
CA GLU A 252 -15.17 -0.72 2.84
C GLU A 252 -15.58 0.75 3.02
N SER A 253 -14.66 1.60 3.49
CA SER A 253 -14.89 3.04 3.68
C SER A 253 -15.25 3.75 2.38
N MET A 254 -14.63 3.37 1.25
CA MET A 254 -14.99 3.86 -0.08
C MET A 254 -16.43 3.48 -0.44
N LEU A 255 -16.81 2.22 -0.24
CA LEU A 255 -18.16 1.75 -0.55
C LEU A 255 -19.23 2.43 0.32
N ARG A 256 -18.91 2.73 1.59
CA ARG A 256 -19.78 3.54 2.48
C ARG A 256 -19.95 4.95 1.93
N ALA A 257 -18.86 5.61 1.55
CA ALA A 257 -18.89 6.96 0.96
C ALA A 257 -19.65 7.03 -0.38
N LEU A 258 -19.71 5.93 -1.13
CA LEU A 258 -20.49 5.80 -2.36
C LEU A 258 -21.94 5.36 -2.11
N ASP A 259 -22.38 5.24 -0.86
CA ASP A 259 -23.71 4.73 -0.46
C ASP A 259 -24.03 3.31 -0.97
N LEU A 260 -23.01 2.54 -1.34
CA LEU A 260 -23.13 1.18 -1.88
C LEU A 260 -23.33 0.12 -0.79
N ILE A 261 -22.79 0.38 0.40
CA ILE A 261 -23.04 -0.42 1.61
C ILE A 261 -23.57 0.47 2.73
N SER A 262 -24.45 -0.04 3.59
CA SER A 262 -25.09 0.75 4.65
C SER A 262 -24.21 0.87 5.90
N ASP A 263 -24.31 2.00 6.60
CA ASP A 263 -23.76 2.15 7.95
C ASP A 263 -24.46 1.21 8.94
N THR A 264 -23.66 0.34 9.56
CA THR A 264 -24.09 -0.68 10.52
C THR A 264 -24.74 -0.06 11.76
N THR A 265 -24.55 1.25 11.98
CA THR A 265 -24.96 1.99 13.18
C THR A 265 -26.31 2.69 13.09
N THR A 266 -26.94 2.80 11.91
CA THR A 266 -28.07 3.75 11.75
C THR A 266 -29.37 3.15 11.22
N ASN A 267 -29.49 1.84 11.05
CA ASN A 267 -30.76 1.23 10.64
C ASN A 267 -31.11 -0.03 11.43
N ASN A 268 -32.18 0.05 12.21
CA ASN A 268 -32.86 -1.04 12.92
C ASN A 268 -33.55 -2.07 11.98
N ASN A 269 -33.20 -2.09 10.68
CA ASN A 269 -33.71 -3.03 9.70
C ASN A 269 -32.58 -4.00 9.29
N ASN A 270 -32.47 -5.08 10.05
CA ASN A 270 -31.52 -6.20 9.89
C ASN A 270 -31.76 -7.02 8.61
N ASN A 271 -31.57 -6.44 7.42
CA ASN A 271 -31.69 -7.18 6.15
C ASN A 271 -30.39 -7.26 5.31
N ASN A 272 -29.28 -6.63 5.72
CA ASN A 272 -28.05 -6.54 4.91
C ASN A 272 -26.80 -7.19 5.54
N ILE A 273 -26.95 -7.90 6.66
CA ILE A 273 -25.89 -8.69 7.29
C ILE A 273 -26.20 -10.15 6.99
N SER A 274 -25.33 -10.80 6.22
CA SER A 274 -25.39 -12.26 6.05
C SER A 274 -25.01 -12.97 7.35
N ASP A 275 -25.43 -14.23 7.52
CA ASP A 275 -25.23 -15.05 8.74
C ASP A 275 -23.74 -15.19 9.16
N ASP A 276 -22.80 -14.86 8.26
CA ASP A 276 -21.35 -14.88 8.46
C ASP A 276 -20.74 -13.48 8.75
N GLY A 277 -21.56 -12.47 9.06
CA GLY A 277 -21.08 -11.11 9.38
C GLY A 277 -20.54 -10.33 8.17
N THR A 278 -20.83 -10.78 6.94
CA THR A 278 -20.43 -10.07 5.71
C THR A 278 -21.46 -9.00 5.37
N VAL A 279 -20.99 -7.75 5.22
CA VAL A 279 -21.78 -6.59 4.80
C VAL A 279 -21.99 -6.68 3.28
N VAL A 280 -23.23 -6.89 2.85
CA VAL A 280 -23.56 -7.05 1.43
C VAL A 280 -23.97 -5.70 0.85
N ALA A 281 -23.44 -5.35 -0.33
CA ALA A 281 -23.86 -4.16 -1.05
C ALA A 281 -25.33 -4.21 -1.45
N ARG A 282 -25.99 -3.03 -1.47
CA ARG A 282 -27.38 -2.93 -1.92
C ARG A 282 -27.50 -3.45 -3.34
N LYS A 283 -28.54 -4.26 -3.63
CA LYS A 283 -28.85 -4.71 -4.99
C LYS A 283 -28.92 -3.49 -5.90
N GLN A 284 -28.07 -3.50 -6.91
CA GLN A 284 -27.85 -2.40 -7.82
C GLN A 284 -28.94 -2.45 -8.90
N ASP A 285 -30.13 -1.95 -8.57
CA ASP A 285 -31.27 -2.06 -9.48
C ASP A 285 -31.22 -1.09 -10.67
N ASP A 286 -30.22 -0.18 -10.78
CA ASP A 286 -30.02 0.65 -11.98
C ASP A 286 -28.56 1.11 -12.16
N ALA A 287 -27.77 0.44 -12.99
CA ALA A 287 -26.44 0.90 -13.41
C ALA A 287 -26.48 2.31 -14.06
N GLU A 288 -27.60 2.67 -14.71
CA GLU A 288 -27.78 3.99 -15.32
C GLU A 288 -27.82 5.15 -14.30
N LYS A 289 -28.24 4.88 -13.05
CA LYS A 289 -28.38 5.89 -11.99
C LYS A 289 -27.09 6.16 -11.20
N ARG A 290 -26.07 5.31 -11.31
CA ARG A 290 -24.78 5.52 -10.60
C ARG A 290 -24.07 6.74 -11.16
N ASP A 291 -23.55 7.62 -10.32
CA ASP A 291 -22.81 8.81 -10.78
C ASP A 291 -21.29 8.62 -10.80
N CYS A 292 -20.81 7.48 -10.30
CA CYS A 292 -19.41 7.04 -10.28
C CYS A 292 -19.23 5.63 -10.85
N TYR A 293 -18.13 5.42 -11.58
CA TYR A 293 -17.58 4.11 -11.92
C TYR A 293 -16.36 3.79 -11.03
N ILE A 294 -16.10 2.50 -10.82
CA ILE A 294 -15.01 1.98 -10.00
C ILE A 294 -14.01 1.24 -10.89
N ALA A 295 -12.76 1.70 -10.87
CA ALA A 295 -11.62 1.00 -11.46
C ALA A 295 -10.69 0.47 -10.37
N THR A 296 -10.20 -0.75 -10.50
CA THR A 296 -9.18 -1.31 -9.61
C THR A 296 -7.84 -1.42 -10.32
N ILE A 297 -6.74 -1.18 -9.59
CA ILE A 297 -5.37 -1.27 -10.12
C ILE A 297 -4.95 -2.69 -10.53
N GLY A 298 -5.70 -3.71 -10.10
CA GLY A 298 -5.42 -5.09 -10.50
C GLY A 298 -6.28 -6.13 -9.77
N PRO A 299 -6.05 -7.44 -10.07
CA PRO A 299 -6.91 -8.54 -9.67
C PRO A 299 -7.11 -8.67 -8.16
N THR A 300 -6.07 -8.48 -7.35
CA THR A 300 -6.15 -8.60 -5.89
C THR A 300 -7.21 -7.66 -5.29
N THR A 301 -7.29 -6.43 -5.78
CA THR A 301 -8.27 -5.44 -5.30
C THR A 301 -9.67 -5.73 -5.83
N ARG A 302 -9.79 -6.14 -7.10
CA ARG A 302 -11.05 -6.59 -7.70
C ARG A 302 -11.65 -7.76 -6.92
N ASP A 303 -10.85 -8.80 -6.71
CA ASP A 303 -11.29 -10.04 -6.06
C ASP A 303 -11.70 -9.74 -4.61
N HIS A 304 -11.00 -8.84 -3.92
CA HIS A 304 -11.43 -8.36 -2.61
C HIS A 304 -12.81 -7.67 -2.63
N LEU A 305 -13.06 -6.75 -3.58
CA LEU A 305 -14.37 -6.10 -3.72
C LEU A 305 -15.50 -7.10 -3.98
N ARG A 306 -15.24 -8.08 -4.86
CA ARG A 306 -16.20 -9.11 -5.23
C ARG A 306 -16.49 -10.07 -4.09
N GLU A 307 -15.45 -10.67 -3.52
CA GLU A 307 -15.57 -11.72 -2.50
C GLU A 307 -16.09 -11.16 -1.18
N ARG A 308 -15.64 -9.97 -0.78
CA ARG A 308 -15.96 -9.41 0.54
C ARG A 308 -17.24 -8.57 0.56
N PHE A 309 -17.56 -7.89 -0.54
CA PHE A 309 -18.68 -6.94 -0.56
C PHE A 309 -19.73 -7.25 -1.64
N GLY A 310 -19.47 -8.23 -2.51
CA GLY A 310 -20.33 -8.51 -3.66
C GLY A 310 -20.36 -7.40 -4.71
N VAL A 311 -19.33 -6.53 -4.72
CA VAL A 311 -19.25 -5.39 -5.65
C VAL A 311 -18.32 -5.75 -6.81
N GLU A 312 -18.87 -5.77 -8.02
CA GLU A 312 -18.07 -5.88 -9.23
C GLU A 312 -17.58 -4.47 -9.64
N PRO A 313 -16.26 -4.23 -9.72
CA PRO A 313 -15.76 -2.98 -10.28
C PRO A 313 -15.98 -2.93 -11.80
N ASP A 314 -16.21 -1.74 -12.32
CA ASP A 314 -16.42 -1.50 -13.76
C ASP A 314 -15.17 -1.81 -14.59
N VAL A 315 -13.98 -1.58 -14.00
CA VAL A 315 -12.68 -1.83 -14.63
C VAL A 315 -11.73 -2.56 -13.67
N CYS A 316 -11.03 -3.56 -14.17
CA CYS A 316 -9.84 -4.12 -13.53
C CYS A 316 -8.66 -3.95 -14.49
N ALA A 317 -7.69 -3.12 -14.12
CA ALA A 317 -6.52 -2.88 -14.96
C ALA A 317 -5.71 -4.18 -15.15
N GLU A 318 -5.29 -4.43 -16.39
CA GLU A 318 -4.43 -5.58 -16.74
C GLU A 318 -2.99 -5.35 -16.26
N ILE A 319 -2.53 -4.10 -16.39
CA ILE A 319 -1.20 -3.66 -15.96
C ILE A 319 -1.39 -2.64 -14.83
N PRO A 320 -0.73 -2.79 -13.67
CA PRO A 320 -0.84 -1.87 -12.55
C PRO A 320 -0.03 -0.58 -12.79
N SER A 321 -0.41 0.16 -13.84
CA SER A 321 0.21 1.42 -14.26
C SER A 321 -0.85 2.47 -14.63
N PRO A 322 -0.49 3.76 -14.74
CA PRO A 322 -1.40 4.79 -15.25
C PRO A 322 -2.01 4.42 -16.60
N GLU A 323 -1.20 3.92 -17.53
CA GLU A 323 -1.61 3.50 -18.87
C GLU A 323 -2.56 2.30 -18.83
N GLY A 324 -2.30 1.33 -17.95
CA GLY A 324 -3.15 0.16 -17.79
C GLY A 324 -4.54 0.51 -17.23
N VAL A 325 -4.61 1.43 -16.26
CA VAL A 325 -5.89 1.95 -15.76
C VAL A 325 -6.60 2.76 -16.85
N GLY A 326 -5.88 3.68 -17.51
CA GLY A 326 -6.43 4.51 -18.58
C GLY A 326 -7.03 3.70 -19.72
N SER A 327 -6.27 2.70 -20.22
CA SER A 327 -6.72 1.82 -21.30
C SER A 327 -7.99 1.03 -20.92
N GLY A 328 -8.06 0.55 -19.67
CA GLY A 328 -9.24 -0.14 -19.15
C GLY A 328 -10.48 0.77 -19.07
N ILE A 329 -10.29 2.01 -18.63
CA ILE A 329 -11.34 3.04 -18.61
C ILE A 329 -11.83 3.36 -20.03
N GLU A 330 -10.91 3.61 -20.97
CA GLU A 330 -11.25 3.89 -22.37
C GLU A 330 -12.03 2.75 -23.01
N GLU A 331 -11.59 1.51 -22.79
CA GLU A 331 -12.29 0.35 -23.34
C GLU A 331 -13.71 0.21 -22.78
N PHE A 332 -13.87 0.43 -21.46
CA PHE A 332 -15.17 0.39 -20.80
C PHE A 332 -16.13 1.44 -21.38
N MET A 333 -15.67 2.69 -21.51
CA MET A 333 -16.48 3.78 -22.08
C MET A 333 -16.90 3.49 -23.52
N ARG A 334 -15.97 2.99 -24.36
CA ARG A 334 -16.24 2.61 -25.76
C ARG A 334 -17.23 1.44 -25.89
N ARG A 335 -17.32 0.56 -24.89
CA ARG A 335 -18.33 -0.51 -24.84
C ARG A 335 -19.72 0.07 -24.48
N GLY A 336 -19.77 1.00 -23.54
CA GLY A 336 -21.01 1.71 -23.16
C GLY A 336 -21.63 2.52 -24.32
N GLU A 337 -20.82 3.24 -25.08
CA GLU A 337 -21.28 4.04 -26.23
C GLU A 337 -21.91 3.19 -27.35
N ARG A 338 -21.36 1.98 -27.61
CA ARG A 338 -21.88 1.09 -28.66
C ARG A 338 -23.19 0.39 -28.28
N GLY A 339 -23.48 0.24 -26.99
CA GLY A 339 -24.77 -0.27 -26.51
C GLY A 339 -25.93 0.71 -26.74
N CYS A 340 -25.67 2.02 -26.77
CA CYS A 340 -26.69 3.06 -26.94
C CYS A 340 -27.15 3.21 -28.40
N VAL A 341 -26.34 2.82 -29.38
CA VAL A 341 -26.64 2.97 -30.83
C VAL A 341 -27.48 1.82 -31.40
N THR A 342 -27.72 0.76 -30.61
CA THR A 342 -28.45 -0.46 -31.07
C THR A 342 -29.76 -0.73 -30.33
N ALA A 343 -30.28 0.24 -29.57
CA ALA A 343 -31.58 0.16 -28.89
C ALA A 343 -32.66 0.98 -29.61
#